data_AF-A0A1G5FBT0-F1
#
_entry.id   AF-A0A1G5FBT0-F1
#
_cell.length_a   1.000
_cell.length_b   1.000
_cell.length_c   1.000
_cell.angle_alpha   90.00
_cell.angle_beta   90.00
_cell.angle_gamma   90.00
#
_symmetry.space_group_name_H-M   'P 1'
#
loop_
_entity.id
_entity.type
_entity.pdbx_description
1 polymer ?
#
loop_
_entity_poly.entity_id
_entity_poly.type
_entity_poly.pdbx_seq_one_letter_code
_entity_poly.pdbx_strand_id
1 'polypeptide(L)'
;MTNSQKHLVGEILLQMINVHSAKNSEELRTIGQLVYNVAYQVEPLMIEGIDGLRVADHRGKDLLMSILANDINDLGKEVYPTLKDEKFMMLTSLRILIGAFVLMSEQDLKVIKKTLG
;
A
#
# COMPACT_ATOMS: atom_id res chain seq x y z
N MET A 1 -0.78 -14.77 -7.85
CA MET A 1 0.19 -13.86 -7.20
C MET A 1 1.59 -14.46 -7.33
N THR A 2 2.55 -13.70 -7.84
CA THR A 2 3.96 -14.10 -7.99
C THR A 2 4.71 -14.05 -6.65
N ASN A 3 5.93 -14.57 -6.58
CA ASN A 3 6.75 -14.49 -5.37
C ASN A 3 7.13 -13.04 -5.02
N SER A 4 7.40 -12.20 -6.03
CA SER A 4 7.69 -10.78 -5.83
C SER A 4 6.49 -10.02 -5.25
N GLN A 5 5.28 -10.31 -5.74
CA GLN A 5 4.04 -9.74 -5.19
C GLN A 5 3.79 -10.21 -3.75
N LYS A 6 3.99 -11.49 -3.44
CA LYS A 6 3.89 -12.02 -2.07
C LYS A 6 4.85 -11.31 -1.11
N HIS A 7 6.10 -11.16 -1.53
CA HIS A 7 7.12 -10.48 -0.75
C HIS A 7 6.75 -9.03 -0.49
N LEU A 8 6.36 -8.28 -1.54
CA LEU A 8 5.90 -6.90 -1.39
C LEU A 8 4.72 -6.76 -0.43
N VAL A 9 3.71 -7.63 -0.52
CA VAL A 9 2.56 -7.59 0.40
C VAL A 9 3.03 -7.84 1.84
N GLY A 10 3.94 -8.79 2.05
CA GLY A 10 4.58 -9.00 3.35
C GLY A 10 5.30 -7.75 3.88
N GLU A 11 6.07 -7.08 3.03
CA GLU A 11 6.74 -5.81 3.36
C GLU A 11 5.73 -4.71 3.71
N ILE A 12 4.66 -4.54 2.92
CA ILE A 12 3.62 -3.55 3.21
C ILE A 12 2.99 -3.82 4.58
N LEU A 13 2.63 -5.08 4.88
CA LEU A 13 2.04 -5.46 6.16
C LEU A 13 2.99 -5.20 7.34
N LEU A 14 4.28 -5.49 7.18
CA LEU A 14 5.31 -5.17 8.17
C LEU A 14 5.40 -3.64 8.40
N GLN A 15 5.41 -2.87 7.32
CA GLN A 15 5.49 -1.41 7.41
C GLN A 15 4.25 -0.79 8.05
N MET A 16 3.05 -1.37 7.85
CA MET A 16 1.85 -0.94 8.58
C MET A 16 2.01 -1.07 10.10
N ILE A 17 2.70 -2.10 10.60
CA ILE A 17 3.04 -2.23 12.03
C ILE A 17 3.97 -1.09 12.47
N ASN A 18 4.96 -0.73 11.63
CA ASN A 18 5.89 0.36 11.91
C ASN A 18 5.17 1.73 11.93
N VAL A 19 4.16 1.95 11.09
CA VAL A 19 3.34 3.17 11.10
C VAL A 19 2.66 3.37 12.45
N HIS A 20 2.12 2.31 13.06
CA HIS A 20 1.52 2.40 14.40
C HIS A 20 2.53 2.90 15.45
N SER A 21 3.79 2.47 15.35
CA SER A 21 4.88 2.81 16.27
C SER A 21 5.58 4.15 15.96
N ALA A 22 5.32 4.76 14.80
CA ALA A 22 6.02 5.98 14.38
C ALA A 22 5.80 7.15 15.36
N LYS A 23 6.85 7.93 15.63
CA LYS A 23 6.81 9.01 16.64
C LYS A 23 6.63 10.40 16.05
N ASN A 24 6.81 10.55 14.75
CA ASN A 24 6.74 11.81 14.02
C ASN A 24 6.51 11.56 12.52
N SER A 25 6.25 12.63 11.79
CA SER A 25 5.97 12.61 10.34
C SER A 25 7.17 12.18 9.50
N GLU A 26 8.41 12.37 9.98
CA GLU A 26 9.63 11.97 9.25
C GLU A 26 9.82 10.44 9.26
N GLU A 27 9.51 9.78 10.38
CA GLU A 27 9.45 8.32 10.44
C GLU A 27 8.39 7.77 9.47
N LEU A 28 7.21 8.41 9.40
CA LEU A 28 6.17 8.04 8.44
C LEU A 28 6.61 8.23 6.99
N ARG A 29 7.32 9.31 6.69
CA ARG A 29 7.89 9.59 5.36
C ARG A 29 8.87 8.49 4.96
N THR A 30 9.76 8.11 5.88
CA THR A 30 10.73 7.03 5.68
C THR A 30 10.02 5.70 5.37
N ILE A 31 9.01 5.34 6.17
CA ILE A 31 8.23 4.12 5.98
C ILE A 31 7.52 4.13 4.61
N GLY A 32 6.84 5.22 4.27
CA GLY A 32 6.14 5.36 2.99
C GLY A 32 7.10 5.27 1.81
N GLN A 33 8.26 5.91 1.88
CA GLN A 33 9.27 5.89 0.81
C GLN A 33 9.87 4.49 0.61
N LEU A 34 10.10 3.75 1.71
CA LEU A 34 10.56 2.36 1.62
C LEU A 34 9.55 1.50 0.84
N VAL A 35 8.26 1.58 1.21
CA VAL A 35 7.21 0.85 0.50
C VAL A 35 7.12 1.28 -0.96
N TYR A 36 7.12 2.58 -1.23
CA TYR A 36 7.06 3.13 -2.58
C TYR A 36 8.20 2.57 -3.46
N ASN A 37 9.43 2.58 -2.95
CA ASN A 37 10.60 2.10 -3.71
C ASN A 37 10.50 0.61 -4.04
N VAL A 38 10.03 -0.23 -3.10
CA VAL A 38 9.85 -1.67 -3.35
C VAL A 38 8.68 -1.89 -4.32
N ALA A 39 7.55 -1.24 -4.10
CA ALA A 39 6.34 -1.39 -4.92
C ALA A 39 6.56 -0.93 -6.38
N TYR A 40 7.39 0.09 -6.60
CA TYR A 40 7.75 0.57 -7.92
C TYR A 40 8.37 -0.52 -8.80
N GLN A 41 9.17 -1.41 -8.22
CA GLN A 41 9.90 -2.47 -8.93
C GLN A 41 9.07 -3.75 -9.18
N VAL A 42 7.87 -3.85 -8.62
CA VAL A 42 7.06 -5.08 -8.67
C VAL A 42 5.97 -4.95 -9.72
N GLU A 43 5.82 -6.00 -10.54
CA GLU A 43 4.72 -6.08 -11.52
C GLU A 43 3.35 -6.15 -10.83
N PRO A 44 2.35 -5.41 -11.34
CA PRO A 44 1.01 -5.38 -10.75
C PRO A 44 0.26 -6.70 -10.98
N LEU A 45 -0.93 -6.80 -10.39
CA LEU A 45 -1.80 -7.94 -10.63
C LEU A 45 -2.21 -8.03 -12.11
N MET A 46 -2.50 -9.25 -12.55
CA MET A 46 -3.04 -9.50 -13.88
C MET A 46 -4.56 -9.48 -13.81
N ILE A 47 -5.20 -8.56 -14.54
CA ILE A 47 -6.66 -8.51 -14.75
C ILE A 47 -7.03 -9.23 -16.03
N GLU A 48 -8.26 -9.75 -16.08
CA GLU A 48 -8.83 -10.38 -17.27
C GLU A 48 -9.70 -9.37 -18.03
N GLY A 49 -9.41 -9.21 -19.32
CA GLY A 49 -10.20 -8.41 -20.24
C GLY A 49 -11.50 -9.10 -20.65
N ILE A 50 -12.38 -8.36 -21.33
CA ILE A 50 -13.67 -8.89 -21.84
C ILE A 50 -13.43 -10.01 -22.89
N ASP A 51 -12.29 -9.98 -23.56
CA ASP A 51 -11.82 -10.99 -24.51
C ASP A 51 -11.15 -12.22 -23.84
N GLY A 52 -11.10 -12.26 -22.50
CA GLY A 52 -10.44 -13.31 -21.73
C GLY A 52 -8.92 -13.19 -21.68
N LEU A 53 -8.33 -12.17 -22.30
CA LEU A 53 -6.89 -11.95 -22.24
C LEU A 53 -6.48 -11.39 -20.88
N ARG A 54 -5.38 -11.90 -20.34
CA ARG A 54 -4.83 -11.42 -19.07
C ARG A 54 -3.76 -10.37 -19.33
N VAL A 55 -3.94 -9.19 -18.77
CA VAL A 55 -3.01 -8.06 -18.90
C VAL A 55 -2.62 -7.53 -17.52
N ALA A 56 -1.40 -7.02 -17.40
CA ALA A 56 -0.91 -6.39 -16.18
C ALA A 56 -1.62 -5.05 -15.97
N ASP A 57 -2.18 -4.82 -14.78
CA ASP A 57 -2.90 -3.58 -14.46
C ASP A 57 -1.95 -2.45 -14.05
N HIS A 58 -1.12 -2.00 -15.00
CA HIS A 58 -0.20 -0.88 -14.78
C HIS A 58 -0.93 0.41 -14.42
N ARG A 59 -2.11 0.66 -15.01
CA ARG A 59 -2.91 1.85 -14.70
C ARG A 59 -3.39 1.86 -13.26
N GLY A 60 -3.88 0.72 -12.76
CA GLY A 60 -4.25 0.57 -11.36
C GLY A 60 -3.06 0.78 -10.43
N LYS A 61 -1.90 0.20 -10.74
CA LYS A 61 -0.66 0.43 -9.97
C LYS A 61 -0.26 1.89 -9.94
N ASP A 62 -0.20 2.55 -11.09
CA ASP A 62 0.26 3.94 -11.18
C ASP A 62 -0.65 4.87 -10.38
N LEU A 63 -1.98 4.65 -10.45
CA LEU A 63 -2.94 5.37 -9.63
C LEU A 63 -2.67 5.20 -8.13
N LEU A 64 -2.55 3.95 -7.66
CA LEU A 64 -2.38 3.67 -6.23
C LEU A 64 -1.00 4.09 -5.70
N MET A 65 0.03 4.00 -6.54
CA MET A 65 1.36 4.54 -6.26
C MET A 65 1.34 6.08 -6.18
N SER A 66 0.57 6.75 -7.03
CA SER A 66 0.44 8.22 -7.00
C SER A 66 -0.26 8.70 -5.73
N ILE A 67 -1.25 7.96 -5.23
CA ILE A 67 -1.92 8.23 -3.95
C ILE A 67 -0.88 8.18 -2.84
N LEU A 68 -0.12 7.09 -2.72
CA LEU A 68 0.93 6.97 -1.71
C LEU A 68 1.98 8.09 -1.82
N ALA A 69 2.40 8.44 -3.03
CA ALA A 69 3.37 9.52 -3.23
C ALA A 69 2.85 10.89 -2.77
N ASN A 70 1.59 11.22 -3.08
CA ASN A 70 0.95 12.47 -2.64
C ASN A 70 0.83 12.51 -1.12
N ASP A 71 0.37 11.40 -0.54
CA ASP A 71 0.22 11.21 0.90
C ASP A 71 1.55 11.37 1.64
N ILE A 72 2.64 10.78 1.13
CA ILE A 72 4.01 11.00 1.63
C ILE A 72 4.37 12.49 1.56
N ASN A 73 4.07 13.15 0.44
CA ASN A 73 4.39 14.56 0.25
C ASN A 73 3.61 15.47 1.19
N ASP A 74 2.44 15.08 1.67
CA ASP A 74 1.57 15.87 2.54
C ASP A 74 1.82 15.69 4.05
N LEU A 75 2.66 14.73 4.43
CA LEU A 75 3.15 14.60 5.81
C LEU A 75 3.86 15.88 6.29
N GLY A 76 3.55 16.30 7.51
CA GLY A 76 4.07 17.51 8.15
C GLY A 76 3.44 18.81 7.65
N LYS A 77 2.45 18.74 6.75
CA LYS A 77 1.67 19.91 6.29
C LYS A 77 0.33 19.99 7.02
N GLU A 78 -0.33 21.14 6.94
CA GLU A 78 -1.66 21.38 7.54
C GLU A 78 -2.81 20.55 6.93
N VAL A 79 -2.51 19.63 5.99
CA VAL A 79 -3.49 18.71 5.38
C VAL A 79 -3.96 17.66 6.39
N TYR A 80 -3.06 17.17 7.24
CA TYR A 80 -3.35 16.19 8.31
C TYR A 80 -2.96 16.82 9.66
N PRO A 81 -3.93 17.36 10.41
CA PRO A 81 -3.63 18.24 11.55
C PRO A 81 -2.87 17.57 12.71
N THR A 82 -2.89 16.24 12.79
CA THR A 82 -2.24 15.49 13.86
C THR A 82 -1.46 14.30 13.33
N LEU A 83 -0.44 13.87 14.07
CA LEU A 83 0.28 12.62 13.80
C LEU A 83 -0.66 11.40 13.75
N LYS A 84 -1.77 11.43 14.50
CA LYS A 84 -2.78 10.37 14.45
C LYS A 84 -3.47 10.32 13.08
N ASP A 85 -3.78 11.48 12.51
CA ASP A 85 -4.41 11.59 11.19
C ASP A 85 -3.43 11.19 10.09
N GLU A 86 -2.16 11.60 10.20
CA GLU A 86 -1.08 11.17 9.30
C GLU A 86 -0.89 9.65 9.31
N LYS A 87 -0.88 9.02 10.50
CA LYS A 87 -0.82 7.56 10.64
C LYS A 87 -2.02 6.89 9.99
N PHE A 88 -3.22 7.41 10.24
CA PHE A 88 -4.45 6.85 9.67
C PHE A 88 -4.45 6.93 8.15
N MET A 89 -4.06 8.08 7.59
CA MET A 89 -3.89 8.25 6.16
C MET A 89 -2.87 7.25 5.62
N MET A 90 -1.66 7.18 6.19
CA MET A 90 -0.60 6.31 5.68
C MET A 90 -1.02 4.83 5.70
N LEU A 91 -1.66 4.37 6.78
CA LEU A 91 -2.24 3.03 6.85
C LEU A 91 -3.27 2.79 5.75
N THR A 92 -4.08 3.80 5.43
CA THR A 92 -5.08 3.73 4.36
C THR A 92 -4.42 3.59 3.00
N SER A 93 -3.42 4.43 2.69
CA SER A 93 -2.67 4.41 1.43
C SER A 93 -1.97 3.07 1.23
N LEU A 94 -1.29 2.57 2.26
CA LEU A 94 -0.63 1.26 2.25
C LEU A 94 -1.63 0.12 2.02
N ARG A 95 -2.79 0.18 2.68
CA ARG A 95 -3.82 -0.86 2.54
C ARG A 95 -4.44 -0.88 1.15
N ILE A 96 -4.69 0.29 0.56
CA ILE A 96 -5.20 0.38 -0.82
C ILE A 96 -4.14 -0.11 -1.80
N LEU A 97 -2.85 0.24 -1.59
CA LEU A 97 -1.74 -0.17 -2.46
C LEU A 97 -1.62 -1.69 -2.61
N ILE A 98 -1.95 -2.48 -1.58
CA ILE A 98 -2.02 -3.96 -1.69
C ILE A 98 -2.93 -4.40 -2.85
N GLY A 99 -4.01 -3.66 -3.08
CA GLY A 99 -4.96 -3.91 -4.17
C GLY A 99 -4.36 -3.77 -5.57
N ALA A 100 -3.21 -3.11 -5.75
CA ALA A 100 -2.49 -3.07 -7.04
C ALA A 100 -1.81 -4.41 -7.37
N PHE A 101 -1.56 -5.25 -6.36
CA PHE A 101 -0.70 -6.45 -6.49
C PHE A 101 -1.45 -7.75 -6.18
N VAL A 102 -2.63 -7.66 -5.56
CA VAL A 102 -3.43 -8.82 -5.16
C VAL A 102 -4.89 -8.62 -5.51
N LEU A 103 -5.45 -9.60 -6.23
CA LEU A 103 -6.89 -9.85 -6.26
C LEU A 103 -7.26 -10.46 -4.91
N MET A 104 -7.66 -9.61 -3.95
CA MET A 104 -8.15 -10.13 -2.69
C MET A 104 -9.55 -10.69 -2.92
N SER A 105 -9.73 -12.00 -2.76
CA SER A 105 -11.06 -12.53 -2.50
C SER A 105 -11.56 -11.94 -1.18
N GLU A 106 -12.86 -11.71 -1.01
CA GLU A 106 -13.42 -11.22 0.26
C GLU A 106 -13.03 -12.11 1.47
N GLN A 107 -12.71 -13.39 1.22
CA GLN A 107 -12.24 -14.33 2.23
C GLN A 107 -10.82 -14.00 2.73
N ASP A 108 -9.91 -13.59 1.85
CA ASP A 108 -8.52 -13.26 2.24
C ASP A 108 -8.43 -11.97 3.06
N LEU A 109 -9.33 -11.01 2.80
CA LEU A 109 -9.49 -9.79 3.60
C LEU A 109 -9.86 -10.08 5.07
N LYS A 110 -10.66 -11.14 5.32
CA LYS A 110 -11.07 -11.54 6.68
C LYS A 110 -9.93 -12.17 7.47
N VAL A 111 -9.01 -12.88 6.82
CA VAL A 111 -7.86 -13.49 7.48
C VAL A 111 -6.89 -12.41 7.98
N ILE A 112 -6.57 -11.41 7.15
CA ILE A 112 -5.68 -10.31 7.54
C ILE A 112 -6.27 -9.45 8.67
N LYS A 113 -7.61 -9.23 8.69
CA LYS A 113 -8.28 -8.57 9.83
C LYS A 113 -8.06 -9.32 11.15
N LYS A 114 -8.10 -10.66 11.14
CA LYS A 114 -7.82 -11.47 12.34
C LYS A 114 -6.36 -11.43 12.78
N THR A 115 -5.43 -11.28 11.84
CA THR A 115 -3.99 -11.29 12.13
C THR A 115 -3.48 -9.93 12.61
N LEU A 116 -4.15 -8.84 12.26
CA LEU A 116 -3.75 -7.47 12.61
C LEU A 116 -4.53 -6.85 13.80
N GLY A 117 -5.47 -7.58 14.40
CA GLY A 117 -6.29 -7.12 15.53
C GLY A 117 -7.68 -6.66 15.14
#